data_AF-A0AAF3J9Q7-F1
#
_entry.id   AF-A0AAF3J9Q7-F1
#
_cell.length_a   1.000
_cell.length_b   1.000
_cell.length_c   1.000
_cell.angle_alpha   90.00
_cell.angle_beta   90.00
_cell.angle_gamma   90.00
#
_symmetry.space_group_name_H-M   'P 1'
#
loop_
_entity.id
_entity.type
_entity.pdbx_description
1 polymer ?
#
loop_
_entity_poly.entity_id
_entity_poly.type
_entity_poly.pdbx_seq_one_letter_code
_entity_poly.pdbx_strand_id
1 'polypeptide(L)'
;MKITIRCASKVQEVDISAGNETEESSDSLKTLGELKKITQEIAQSINLDPSSLKIIKASRTLTGDDSTPLSAFKFKENEKIMVMGRPMQADPILKQLNEYEKKNLIDLQDTFLKIGQDLTELEKDFLEGSQREEMIRKMDKRVKLFNEAGLRHLMALDAISMSNEQTTPEQVQRNRERRKALIDGIDHLLNLNDKYGGRLKEYQTKAADTGL
;
A
#
# COMPACT_ATOMS: atom_id res chain seq x y z
N MET A 1 -0.55 -31.10 27.73
CA MET A 1 -1.76 -31.09 26.88
C MET A 1 -1.50 -30.19 25.69
N LYS A 2 -1.62 -30.70 24.46
CA LYS A 2 -1.37 -29.90 23.25
C LYS A 2 -2.60 -29.10 22.86
N ILE A 3 -2.41 -27.82 22.56
CA ILE A 3 -3.40 -26.97 21.90
C ILE A 3 -2.86 -26.44 20.59
N THR A 4 -3.77 -26.19 19.65
CA THR A 4 -3.43 -25.62 18.35
C THR A 4 -3.97 -24.20 18.28
N ILE A 5 -3.09 -23.21 18.24
CA ILE A 5 -3.42 -21.79 18.04
C ILE A 5 -3.42 -21.51 16.54
N ARG A 6 -4.57 -21.09 16.01
CA ARG A 6 -4.72 -20.67 14.63
C ARG A 6 -4.96 -19.17 14.56
N CYS A 7 -4.06 -18.46 13.90
CA CYS A 7 -4.20 -17.04 13.59
C CYS A 7 -4.10 -16.87 12.06
N ALA A 8 -5.25 -16.63 11.41
CA ALA A 8 -5.39 -16.61 9.95
C ALA A 8 -4.73 -17.84 9.25
N SER A 9 -3.60 -17.64 8.58
CA SER A 9 -2.84 -18.66 7.85
C SER A 9 -1.75 -19.34 8.69
N LYS A 10 -1.39 -18.80 9.86
CA LYS A 10 -0.39 -19.41 10.75
C LYS A 10 -1.07 -20.32 11.77
N VAL A 11 -0.48 -21.49 11.96
CA VAL A 11 -0.89 -22.49 12.94
C VAL A 11 0.33 -22.76 13.82
N GLN A 12 0.17 -22.64 15.13
CA GLN A 12 1.21 -22.94 16.11
C GLN A 12 0.66 -23.91 17.14
N GLU A 13 1.40 -24.98 17.39
CA GLU A 13 1.09 -25.95 18.44
C GLU A 13 1.82 -25.55 19.72
N VAL A 14 1.11 -25.55 20.84
CA VAL A 14 1.67 -25.17 22.14
C VAL A 14 1.24 -26.17 23.22
N ASP A 15 2.17 -26.50 24.11
CA ASP A 15 1.94 -27.38 25.25
C ASP A 15 1.44 -26.60 26.48
N ILE A 16 0.30 -27.02 27.04
CA ILE A 16 -0.27 -26.53 28.31
C ILE A 16 -0.11 -27.59 29.39
N SER A 17 0.28 -27.18 30.59
CA SER A 17 0.16 -28.02 31.78
C SER A 17 -1.15 -27.71 32.52
N ALA A 18 -2.11 -28.63 32.48
CA ALA A 18 -3.22 -28.63 33.43
C ALA A 18 -2.72 -29.41 34.65
N GLY A 19 -2.47 -28.72 35.76
CA GLY A 19 -1.83 -29.29 36.92
C GLY A 19 -2.48 -30.59 37.40
N ASN A 20 -1.71 -31.68 37.35
CA ASN A 20 -1.35 -32.47 38.52
C ASN A 20 -0.03 -33.20 38.23
N GLU A 21 0.96 -32.87 39.08
CA GLU A 21 2.22 -33.54 39.41
C GLU A 21 3.17 -34.04 38.32
N THR A 22 4.43 -33.60 38.48
CA THR A 22 5.70 -34.20 37.99
C THR A 22 5.86 -34.36 36.48
N GLU A 23 6.51 -33.38 35.85
CA GLU A 23 7.84 -33.56 35.24
C GLU A 23 8.30 -32.25 34.58
N GLU A 24 9.55 -31.88 34.84
CA GLU A 24 10.22 -30.70 34.31
C GLU A 24 10.35 -30.77 32.79
N SER A 25 9.50 -30.03 32.08
CA SER A 25 9.73 -29.67 30.69
C SER A 25 9.45 -28.17 30.52
N SER A 26 10.48 -27.46 30.10
CA SER A 26 10.70 -26.02 30.24
C SER A 26 9.72 -25.10 29.52
N ASP A 27 8.73 -25.63 28.79
CA ASP A 27 7.86 -24.86 27.89
C ASP A 27 6.35 -25.05 28.14
N SER A 28 5.95 -25.49 29.33
CA SER A 28 4.53 -25.71 29.65
C SER A 28 3.83 -24.42 30.09
N LEU A 29 2.86 -23.91 29.32
CA LEU A 29 2.06 -22.73 29.70
C LEU A 29 1.14 -23.01 30.89
N LYS A 30 1.05 -22.06 31.82
CA LYS A 30 0.29 -22.15 33.08
C LYS A 30 -0.80 -21.08 33.24
N THR A 31 -0.61 -19.89 32.64
CA THR A 31 -1.52 -18.74 32.86
C THR A 31 -2.04 -18.11 31.56
N LEU A 32 -3.26 -17.54 31.62
CA LEU A 32 -3.86 -16.84 30.47
C LEU A 32 -3.00 -15.66 30.00
N GLY A 33 -2.21 -15.06 30.89
CA GLY A 33 -1.20 -14.05 30.55
C GLY A 33 -0.11 -14.56 29.61
N GLU A 34 0.37 -15.80 29.78
CA GLU A 34 1.37 -16.39 28.88
C GLU A 34 0.76 -16.75 27.51
N LEU A 35 -0.48 -17.24 27.51
CA LEU A 35 -1.22 -17.45 26.27
C LEU A 35 -1.43 -16.12 25.53
N LYS A 36 -1.79 -15.05 26.25
CA LYS A 36 -1.91 -13.70 25.67
C LYS A 36 -0.59 -13.22 25.08
N LYS A 37 0.54 -13.39 25.76
CA LYS A 37 1.88 -13.03 25.24
C LYS A 37 2.21 -13.76 23.94
N ILE A 38 2.01 -15.08 23.88
CA ILE A 38 2.25 -15.85 22.65
C ILE A 38 1.28 -15.42 21.55
N THR A 39 0.00 -15.19 21.88
CA THR A 39 -0.94 -14.68 20.88
C THR A 39 -0.59 -13.27 20.40
N GLN A 40 0.04 -12.46 21.25
CA GLN A 40 0.54 -11.13 20.93
C GLN A 40 1.78 -11.20 20.02
N GLU A 41 2.71 -12.11 20.28
CA GLU A 41 3.86 -12.37 19.39
C GLU A 41 3.41 -12.90 18.02
N ILE A 42 2.47 -13.85 18.01
CA ILE A 42 1.85 -14.34 16.78
C ILE A 42 1.13 -13.20 16.04
N ALA A 43 0.40 -12.36 16.75
CA ALA A 43 -0.30 -11.20 16.18
C ALA A 43 0.66 -10.16 15.60
N GLN A 44 1.78 -9.87 16.27
CA GLN A 44 2.84 -9.01 15.75
C GLN A 44 3.41 -9.60 14.45
N SER A 45 3.63 -10.91 14.41
CA SER A 45 4.12 -11.60 13.22
C SER A 45 3.11 -11.63 12.04
N ILE A 46 1.86 -11.21 12.27
CA ILE A 46 0.76 -11.16 11.30
C ILE A 46 0.24 -9.71 11.12
N ASN A 47 0.85 -8.73 11.80
CA ASN A 47 0.51 -7.31 11.73
C ASN A 47 -0.95 -7.02 12.17
N LEU A 48 -1.39 -7.70 13.24
CA LEU A 48 -2.67 -7.49 13.91
C LEU A 48 -2.49 -6.59 15.12
N ASP A 49 -3.46 -5.72 15.38
CA ASP A 49 -3.43 -4.80 16.52
C ASP A 49 -3.61 -5.57 17.84
N PRO A 50 -2.62 -5.52 18.78
CA PRO A 50 -2.66 -6.25 20.04
C PRO A 50 -3.85 -5.85 20.93
N SER A 51 -4.37 -4.62 20.80
CA SER A 51 -5.52 -4.14 21.59
C SER A 51 -6.86 -4.73 21.13
N SER A 52 -6.91 -5.25 19.90
CA SER A 52 -8.13 -5.77 19.27
C SER A 52 -8.19 -7.30 19.24
N LEU A 53 -7.22 -7.98 19.83
CA LEU A 53 -7.10 -9.44 19.81
C LEU A 53 -8.21 -10.09 20.63
N LYS A 54 -8.94 -11.00 19.98
CA LYS A 54 -9.93 -11.87 20.58
C LYS A 54 -9.47 -13.31 20.43
N ILE A 55 -9.31 -13.97 21.56
CA ILE A 55 -9.03 -15.40 21.62
C ILE A 55 -10.38 -16.12 21.66
N ILE A 56 -10.66 -16.96 20.66
CA ILE A 56 -11.93 -17.67 20.50
C ILE A 56 -11.68 -19.16 20.68
N LYS A 57 -12.41 -19.76 21.61
CA LYS A 57 -12.43 -21.19 21.91
C LYS A 57 -13.83 -21.73 21.67
N ALA A 58 -13.99 -22.74 20.81
CA ALA A 58 -15.26 -23.44 20.60
C ALA A 58 -16.49 -22.49 20.50
N SER A 59 -16.37 -21.44 19.69
CA SER A 59 -17.38 -20.39 19.48
C SER A 59 -17.64 -19.42 20.64
N ARG A 60 -16.80 -19.41 21.69
CA ARG A 60 -16.84 -18.45 22.80
C ARG A 60 -15.53 -17.66 22.89
N THR A 61 -15.63 -16.35 23.09
CA THR A 61 -14.45 -15.52 23.33
C THR A 61 -13.96 -15.72 24.76
N LEU A 62 -12.69 -16.09 24.91
CA LEU A 62 -12.03 -16.14 26.21
C LEU A 62 -11.81 -14.69 26.67
N THR A 63 -12.56 -14.28 27.69
CA THR A 63 -12.39 -13.00 28.39
C THR A 63 -12.02 -13.32 29.83
N GLY A 64 -10.87 -12.83 30.28
CA GLY A 64 -10.33 -13.13 31.60
C GLY A 64 -9.08 -12.31 31.90
N ASP A 65 -8.83 -12.10 33.18
CA ASP A 65 -7.64 -11.42 33.69
C ASP A 65 -6.41 -12.29 33.53
N ASP A 66 -5.24 -11.68 33.41
CA ASP A 66 -3.97 -12.35 33.11
C ASP A 66 -3.57 -13.41 34.16
N SER A 67 -4.18 -13.34 35.35
CA SER A 67 -4.00 -14.27 36.46
C SER A 67 -4.92 -15.50 36.40
N THR A 68 -5.88 -15.56 35.46
CA THR A 68 -6.78 -16.72 35.36
C THR A 68 -6.03 -17.98 34.89
N PRO A 69 -6.10 -19.10 35.64
CA PRO A 69 -5.44 -20.35 35.26
C PRO A 69 -6.15 -20.99 34.06
N LEU A 70 -5.39 -21.58 33.14
CA LEU A 70 -5.96 -22.27 31.96
C LEU A 70 -6.87 -23.45 32.35
N SER A 71 -6.69 -23.99 33.56
CA SER A 71 -7.55 -25.03 34.16
C SER A 71 -9.03 -24.60 34.28
N ALA A 72 -9.30 -23.31 34.50
CA ALA A 72 -10.66 -22.77 34.61
C ALA A 72 -11.43 -22.85 33.29
N PHE A 73 -10.71 -22.84 32.16
CA PHE A 73 -11.29 -22.85 30.83
C PHE A 73 -11.56 -24.26 30.29
N LYS A 74 -11.24 -25.34 31.04
CA LYS A 74 -11.48 -26.75 30.67
C LYS A 74 -11.00 -27.08 29.25
N PHE A 75 -9.71 -26.88 28.97
CA PHE A 75 -9.15 -27.25 27.68
C PHE A 75 -9.14 -28.78 27.49
N LYS A 76 -9.52 -29.24 26.30
CA LYS A 76 -9.37 -30.64 25.89
C LYS A 76 -8.06 -30.82 25.12
N GLU A 77 -7.56 -32.05 25.07
CA GLU A 77 -6.39 -32.40 24.27
C GLU A 77 -6.67 -32.17 22.77
N ASN A 78 -5.73 -31.53 22.07
CA ASN A 78 -5.82 -31.09 20.67
C ASN A 78 -6.92 -30.05 20.39
N GLU A 79 -7.23 -29.21 21.37
CA GLU A 79 -8.26 -28.18 21.18
C GLU A 79 -7.75 -27.02 20.31
N LYS A 80 -8.60 -26.61 19.36
CA LYS A 80 -8.31 -25.54 18.41
C LYS A 80 -8.76 -24.20 18.97
N ILE A 81 -7.81 -23.29 19.12
CA ILE A 81 -8.04 -21.91 19.53
C ILE A 81 -7.84 -21.03 18.30
N MET A 82 -8.78 -20.11 18.08
CA MET A 82 -8.70 -19.16 16.97
C MET A 82 -8.42 -17.76 17.52
N VAL A 83 -7.40 -17.11 16.99
CA VAL A 83 -7.08 -15.71 17.30
C VAL A 83 -7.59 -14.86 16.16
N MET A 84 -8.47 -13.90 16.47
CA MET A 84 -8.94 -12.89 15.53
C MET A 84 -8.58 -11.51 16.07
N GLY A 85 -7.98 -10.68 15.26
CA GLY A 85 -7.73 -9.26 15.55
C GLY A 85 -8.20 -8.40 14.39
N ARG A 86 -8.31 -7.10 14.63
CA ARG A 86 -8.35 -6.14 13.52
C ARG A 86 -6.93 -6.02 12.97
N PRO A 87 -6.77 -5.88 11.64
CA PRO A 87 -5.48 -5.47 11.09
C PRO A 87 -5.09 -4.15 11.74
N MET A 88 -3.79 -4.00 12.03
CA MET A 88 -3.26 -2.74 12.56
C MET A 88 -3.75 -1.60 11.65
N GLN A 89 -4.29 -0.52 12.23
CA GLN A 89 -4.88 0.56 11.44
C GLN A 89 -3.88 1.01 10.38
N ALA A 90 -4.24 0.84 9.11
CA ALA A 90 -3.39 1.24 8.00
C ALA A 90 -3.03 2.72 8.14
N ASP A 91 -1.73 3.01 8.05
CA ASP A 91 -1.15 4.32 8.33
C ASP A 91 -1.97 5.41 7.63
N PRO A 92 -2.41 6.46 8.35
CA PRO A 92 -3.21 7.52 7.76
C PRO A 92 -2.47 8.19 6.59
N ILE A 93 -1.14 8.26 6.68
CA ILE A 93 -0.25 8.77 5.63
C ILE A 93 -0.29 7.87 4.39
N LEU A 94 -0.26 6.54 4.55
CA LEU A 94 -0.32 5.60 3.43
C LEU A 94 -1.67 5.67 2.71
N LYS A 95 -2.76 5.84 3.47
CA LYS A 95 -4.09 6.09 2.89
C LYS A 95 -4.11 7.38 2.08
N GLN A 96 -3.57 8.46 2.63
CA GLN A 96 -3.48 9.74 1.93
C GLN A 96 -2.68 9.65 0.62
N LEU A 97 -1.55 8.92 0.62
CA LEU A 97 -0.76 8.67 -0.60
C LEU A 97 -1.55 7.88 -1.64
N ASN A 98 -2.26 6.83 -1.23
CA ASN A 98 -3.08 6.01 -2.14
C ASN A 98 -4.30 6.76 -2.68
N GLU A 99 -4.91 7.64 -1.88
CA GLU A 99 -5.99 8.52 -2.34
C GLU A 99 -5.48 9.55 -3.33
N TYR A 100 -4.29 10.10 -3.09
CA TYR A 100 -3.64 11.03 -4.01
C TYR A 100 -3.35 10.38 -5.36
N GLU A 101 -2.80 9.17 -5.37
CA GLU A 101 -2.56 8.39 -6.59
C GLU A 101 -3.86 8.16 -7.37
N LYS A 102 -4.92 7.69 -6.72
CA LYS A 102 -6.20 7.41 -7.38
C LYS A 102 -6.83 8.64 -8.03
N LYS A 103 -6.73 9.80 -7.38
CA LYS A 103 -7.35 11.03 -7.90
C LYS A 103 -6.50 11.69 -8.98
N ASN A 104 -5.19 11.76 -8.77
CA ASN A 104 -4.33 12.62 -9.58
C ASN A 104 -3.55 11.85 -10.65
N LEU A 105 -3.08 10.64 -10.36
CA LEU A 105 -2.24 9.90 -11.29
C LEU A 105 -3.06 9.32 -12.45
N ILE A 106 -4.30 8.90 -12.20
CA ILE A 106 -5.19 8.38 -13.23
C ILE A 106 -5.52 9.46 -14.26
N ASP A 107 -5.92 10.64 -13.80
CA ASP A 107 -6.22 11.79 -14.67
C ASP A 107 -4.98 12.24 -15.46
N LEU A 108 -3.81 12.22 -14.83
CA LEU A 108 -2.55 12.51 -15.51
C LEU A 108 -2.23 11.46 -16.58
N GLN A 109 -2.41 10.17 -16.30
CA GLN A 109 -2.19 9.11 -17.28
C GLN A 109 -3.15 9.24 -18.48
N ASP A 110 -4.42 9.53 -18.23
CA ASP A 110 -5.43 9.69 -19.28
C ASP A 110 -5.15 10.88 -20.18
N THR A 111 -4.71 12.01 -19.59
CA THR A 111 -4.32 13.19 -20.38
C THR A 111 -3.08 12.93 -21.22
N PHE A 112 -2.09 12.21 -20.68
CA PHE A 112 -0.90 11.77 -21.42
C PHE A 112 -1.26 10.89 -22.62
N LEU A 113 -2.12 9.87 -22.42
CA LEU A 113 -2.55 8.97 -23.48
C LEU A 113 -3.28 9.70 -24.61
N LYS A 114 -4.16 10.66 -24.27
CA LYS A 114 -4.84 11.50 -25.26
C LYS A 114 -3.86 12.34 -26.06
N ILE A 115 -2.85 12.95 -25.43
CA ILE A 115 -1.80 13.70 -26.16
C ILE A 115 -1.06 12.77 -27.13
N GLY A 116 -0.71 11.56 -26.71
CA GLY A 116 -0.05 10.57 -27.57
C GLY A 116 -0.89 10.13 -28.78
N GLN A 117 -2.20 9.93 -28.57
CA GLN A 117 -3.15 9.61 -29.64
C GLN A 117 -3.27 10.76 -30.64
N ASP A 118 -3.51 11.98 -30.16
CA ASP A 118 -3.67 13.17 -30.99
C ASP A 118 -2.38 13.47 -31.78
N LEU A 119 -1.20 13.27 -31.19
CA LEU A 119 0.08 13.42 -31.88
C LEU A 119 0.24 12.39 -33.00
N THR A 120 -0.14 11.13 -32.74
CA THR A 120 -0.08 10.06 -33.74
C THR A 120 -1.07 10.30 -34.88
N GLU A 121 -2.22 10.92 -34.61
CA GLU A 121 -3.18 11.32 -35.64
C GLU A 121 -2.70 12.52 -36.46
N LEU A 122 -2.07 13.49 -35.81
CA LEU A 122 -1.47 14.65 -36.48
C LEU A 122 -0.36 14.22 -37.45
N GLU A 123 0.47 13.24 -37.06
CA GLU A 123 1.53 12.66 -37.91
C GLU A 123 1.00 11.93 -39.16
N LYS A 124 -0.30 11.63 -39.25
CA LYS A 124 -0.89 11.03 -40.46
C LYS A 124 -1.18 12.04 -41.57
N ASP A 125 -0.89 13.33 -41.35
CA ASP A 125 -0.91 14.39 -42.37
C ASP A 125 -2.25 14.64 -43.08
N PHE A 126 -3.38 14.29 -42.47
CA PHE A 126 -4.72 14.51 -43.05
C PHE A 126 -5.17 15.98 -43.07
N LEU A 127 -4.46 16.87 -42.37
CA LEU A 127 -4.84 18.29 -42.20
C LEU A 127 -4.09 19.21 -43.18
N GLU A 128 -4.83 20.17 -43.74
CA GLU A 128 -4.30 21.24 -44.59
C GLU A 128 -3.50 22.28 -43.79
N GLY A 129 -2.55 22.98 -44.43
CA GLY A 129 -1.52 23.82 -43.77
C GLY A 129 -2.03 24.74 -42.65
N SER A 130 -3.13 25.49 -42.88
CA SER A 130 -3.68 26.40 -41.85
C SER A 130 -4.26 25.65 -40.63
N GLN A 131 -4.97 24.54 -40.84
CA GLN A 131 -5.53 23.75 -39.76
C GLN A 131 -4.44 22.95 -39.03
N ARG A 132 -3.43 22.50 -39.77
CA ARG A 132 -2.25 21.82 -39.24
C ARG A 132 -1.46 22.72 -38.29
N GLU A 133 -1.17 23.95 -38.69
CA GLU A 133 -0.46 24.91 -37.83
C GLU A 133 -1.22 25.20 -36.52
N GLU A 134 -2.55 25.36 -36.60
CA GLU A 134 -3.38 25.58 -35.41
C GLU A 134 -3.32 24.38 -34.47
N MET A 135 -3.37 23.16 -35.01
CA MET A 135 -3.28 21.92 -34.23
C MET A 135 -1.88 21.74 -33.63
N ILE A 136 -0.80 22.06 -34.35
CA ILE A 136 0.57 22.06 -33.81
C ILE A 136 0.67 23.01 -32.61
N ARG A 137 0.15 24.24 -32.72
CA ARG A 137 0.15 25.20 -31.59
C ARG A 137 -0.66 24.70 -30.40
N LYS A 138 -1.82 24.07 -30.65
CA LYS A 138 -2.63 23.45 -29.59
C LYS A 138 -1.91 22.29 -28.92
N MET A 139 -1.22 21.45 -29.68
CA MET A 139 -0.42 20.34 -29.16
C MET A 139 0.76 20.83 -28.33
N ASP A 140 1.51 21.83 -28.79
CA ASP A 140 2.64 22.40 -28.05
C ASP A 140 2.17 22.97 -26.70
N LYS A 141 1.03 23.68 -26.69
CA LYS A 141 0.42 24.16 -25.45
C LYS A 141 0.03 23.00 -24.52
N ARG A 142 -0.55 21.92 -25.05
CA ARG A 142 -0.97 20.76 -24.23
C ARG A 142 0.23 20.02 -23.64
N VAL A 143 1.30 19.80 -24.41
CA VAL A 143 2.54 19.18 -23.93
C VAL A 143 3.15 20.01 -22.80
N LYS A 144 3.19 21.35 -22.93
CA LYS A 144 3.69 22.24 -21.86
C LYS A 144 2.83 22.23 -20.61
N LEU A 145 1.50 22.32 -20.77
CA LEU A 145 0.56 22.25 -19.65
C LEU A 145 0.64 20.91 -18.91
N PHE A 146 0.89 19.82 -19.63
CA PHE A 146 1.12 18.52 -19.03
C PHE A 146 2.39 18.52 -18.16
N ASN A 147 3.49 19.09 -18.64
CA ASN A 147 4.72 19.21 -17.86
C ASN A 147 4.51 20.04 -16.58
N GLU A 148 3.80 21.17 -16.66
CA GLU A 148 3.46 21.97 -15.48
C GLU A 148 2.58 21.20 -14.48
N ALA A 149 1.59 20.43 -14.98
CA ALA A 149 0.73 19.61 -14.13
C ALA A 149 1.52 18.50 -13.42
N GLY A 150 2.38 17.77 -14.15
CA GLY A 150 3.25 16.75 -13.57
C GLY A 150 4.20 17.31 -12.50
N LEU A 151 4.85 18.45 -12.77
CA LEU A 151 5.70 19.14 -11.79
C LEU A 151 4.91 19.59 -10.55
N ARG A 152 3.68 20.10 -10.72
CA ARG A 152 2.81 20.45 -9.59
C ARG A 152 2.51 19.23 -8.73
N HIS A 153 2.29 18.06 -9.34
CA HIS A 153 2.05 16.84 -8.60
C HIS A 153 3.28 16.34 -7.84
N LEU A 154 4.49 16.49 -8.41
CA LEU A 154 5.74 16.19 -7.72
C LEU A 154 5.92 17.08 -6.49
N MET A 155 5.70 18.41 -6.62
CA MET A 155 5.78 19.33 -5.50
C MET A 155 4.78 18.99 -4.38
N ALA A 156 3.56 18.61 -4.74
CA ALA A 156 2.52 18.23 -3.78
C ALA A 156 2.84 16.91 -3.07
N LEU A 157 3.38 15.91 -3.78
CA LEU A 157 3.92 14.70 -3.15
C LEU A 157 5.08 15.04 -2.22
N ASP A 158 5.89 16.03 -2.59
CA ASP A 158 7.04 16.42 -1.81
C ASP A 158 6.70 17.07 -0.48
N ALA A 159 5.62 17.84 -0.46
CA ALA A 159 5.09 18.50 0.73
C ALA A 159 4.49 17.52 1.76
N ILE A 160 4.19 16.27 1.39
CA ILE A 160 3.63 15.28 2.33
C ILE A 160 4.71 14.88 3.34
N SER A 161 4.47 15.18 4.61
CA SER A 161 5.35 14.75 5.70
C SER A 161 5.25 13.25 5.92
N MET A 162 6.41 12.59 5.97
CA MET A 162 6.51 11.13 6.00
C MET A 162 6.55 10.54 7.41
N SER A 163 6.58 11.40 8.43
CA SER A 163 6.70 11.05 9.84
C SER A 163 5.71 11.87 10.65
N ASN A 164 4.95 11.20 11.51
CA ASN A 164 4.18 11.82 12.59
C ASN A 164 4.67 11.27 13.93
N GLU A 165 4.33 11.92 15.04
CA GLU A 165 4.73 11.51 16.39
C GLU A 165 4.34 10.05 16.76
N GLN A 166 3.42 9.44 16.00
CA GLN A 166 2.91 8.09 16.22
C GLN A 166 3.40 7.03 15.22
N THR A 167 4.23 7.39 14.23
CA THR A 167 4.67 6.43 13.19
C THR A 167 5.93 5.67 13.59
N THR A 168 5.92 4.35 13.45
CA THR A 168 7.10 3.49 13.65
C THR A 168 8.11 3.69 12.51
N PRO A 169 9.42 3.43 12.74
CA PRO A 169 10.43 3.58 11.69
C PRO A 169 10.15 2.73 10.45
N GLU A 170 9.54 1.55 10.59
CA GLU A 170 9.14 0.70 9.47
C GLU A 170 7.97 1.27 8.66
N GLN A 171 7.04 1.96 9.31
CA GLN A 171 5.96 2.68 8.63
C GLN A 171 6.51 3.88 7.85
N VAL A 172 7.44 4.63 8.45
CA VAL A 172 8.14 5.73 7.76
C VAL A 172 8.87 5.23 6.52
N GLN A 173 9.57 4.11 6.61
CA GLN A 173 10.26 3.51 5.46
C GLN A 173 9.29 3.10 4.35
N ARG A 174 8.21 2.39 4.68
CA ARG A 174 7.17 2.02 3.69
C ARG A 174 6.52 3.23 3.03
N ASN A 175 6.23 4.28 3.80
CA ASN A 175 5.67 5.51 3.26
C ASN A 175 6.66 6.17 2.29
N ARG A 176 7.96 6.23 2.65
CA ARG A 176 9.02 6.78 1.77
C ARG A 176 9.14 6.02 0.47
N GLU A 177 9.17 4.69 0.54
CA GLU A 177 9.20 3.83 -0.64
C GLU A 177 7.97 4.04 -1.52
N ARG A 178 6.77 4.16 -0.92
CA ARG A 178 5.55 4.42 -1.66
C ARG A 178 5.56 5.77 -2.36
N ARG A 179 5.98 6.84 -1.65
CA ARG A 179 6.13 8.18 -2.25
C ARG A 179 7.16 8.16 -3.38
N LYS A 180 8.30 7.49 -3.19
CA LYS A 180 9.32 7.37 -4.23
C LYS A 180 8.77 6.68 -5.48
N ALA A 181 8.04 5.58 -5.32
CA ALA A 181 7.42 4.90 -6.46
C ALA A 181 6.44 5.78 -7.25
N LEU A 182 5.70 6.66 -6.56
CA LEU A 182 4.81 7.64 -7.22
C LEU A 182 5.58 8.73 -7.96
N ILE A 183 6.66 9.24 -7.36
CA ILE A 183 7.56 10.22 -7.98
C ILE A 183 8.18 9.62 -9.25
N ASP A 184 8.77 8.42 -9.15
CA ASP A 184 9.38 7.70 -10.27
C ASP A 184 8.37 7.49 -11.42
N GLY A 185 7.10 7.21 -11.08
CA GLY A 185 6.03 7.07 -12.07
C GLY A 185 5.69 8.38 -12.80
N ILE A 186 5.61 9.50 -12.08
CA ILE A 186 5.36 10.82 -12.69
C ILE A 186 6.57 11.26 -13.53
N ASP A 187 7.79 11.07 -13.02
CA ASP A 187 9.02 11.38 -13.75
C ASP A 187 9.12 10.57 -15.04
N HIS A 188 8.71 9.30 -15.01
CA HIS A 188 8.64 8.49 -16.23
C HIS A 188 7.69 9.10 -17.27
N LEU A 189 6.49 9.55 -16.86
CA LEU A 189 5.54 10.19 -17.76
C LEU A 189 6.05 11.53 -18.30
N LEU A 190 6.69 12.35 -17.47
CA LEU A 190 7.30 13.62 -17.89
C LEU A 190 8.38 13.39 -18.95
N ASN A 191 9.27 12.42 -18.72
CA ASN A 191 10.30 12.05 -19.69
C ASN A 191 9.72 11.57 -21.02
N LEU A 192 8.59 10.83 -21.00
CA LEU A 192 7.91 10.43 -22.21
C LEU A 192 7.22 11.61 -22.91
N ASN A 193 6.65 12.54 -22.16
CA ASN A 193 6.03 13.74 -22.71
C ASN A 193 7.07 14.67 -23.35
N ASP A 194 8.29 14.75 -22.82
CA ASP A 194 9.39 15.47 -23.46
C ASP A 194 9.75 14.87 -24.82
N LYS A 195 9.64 13.54 -24.98
CA LYS A 195 9.78 12.89 -26.31
C LYS A 195 8.66 13.30 -27.26
N TYR A 196 7.43 13.47 -26.78
CA TYR A 196 6.33 14.03 -27.58
C TYR A 196 6.60 15.47 -28.00
N GLY A 197 7.14 16.29 -27.09
CA GLY A 197 7.59 17.65 -27.41
C GLY A 197 8.69 17.67 -28.47
N GLY A 198 9.66 16.75 -28.40
CA GLY A 198 10.69 16.57 -29.42
C GLY A 198 10.12 16.18 -30.78
N ARG A 199 9.26 15.15 -30.82
CA ARG A 199 8.57 14.71 -32.04
C ARG A 199 7.74 15.82 -32.69
N LEU A 200 7.01 16.58 -31.89
CA LEU A 200 6.21 17.70 -32.38
C LEU A 200 7.08 18.79 -33.03
N LYS A 201 8.24 19.11 -32.43
CA LYS A 201 9.20 20.05 -33.02
C LYS A 201 9.78 19.53 -34.33
N GLU A 202 10.18 18.27 -34.38
CA GLU A 202 10.67 17.64 -35.61
C GLU A 202 9.61 17.67 -36.71
N TYR A 203 8.36 17.37 -36.38
CA TYR A 203 7.23 17.45 -37.30
C TYR A 203 7.00 18.89 -37.80
N GLN A 204 7.08 19.87 -36.90
CA GLN A 204 6.97 21.29 -37.26
C GLN A 204 8.07 21.73 -38.23
N THR A 205 9.32 21.33 -38.01
CA THR A 205 10.43 21.62 -38.94
C THR A 205 10.20 20.97 -40.30
N LYS A 206 9.79 19.69 -40.34
CA LYS A 206 9.50 18.99 -41.60
C LYS A 206 8.35 19.63 -42.38
N ALA A 207 7.30 20.06 -41.69
CA ALA A 207 6.18 20.76 -42.31
C ALA A 207 6.62 22.10 -42.91
N ALA A 208 7.51 22.84 -42.23
CA ALA A 208 8.07 24.08 -42.76
C ALA A 208 8.97 23.87 -43.98
N ASP A 209 9.77 22.78 -44.00
CA ASP A 209 10.68 22.47 -45.11
C ASP A 209 9.97 21.94 -46.37
N THR A 210 8.78 21.33 -46.22
CA THR A 210 8.02 20.75 -47.33
C THR A 210 7.11 21.74 -48.07
N GLY A 211 6.97 22.97 -47.59
CA GLY A 211 6.28 24.05 -48.30
C GLY A 211 4.81 23.75 -48.65
N LEU A 212 4.14 22.96 -47.82
CA LEU A 212 2.71 22.58 -47.92
C LEU A 212 1.87 23.28 -46.85
#